data_AF-A0A1G0KZN1-F1
#
_entry.id   AF-A0A1G0KZN1-F1
#
_cell.length_a   1.000
_cell.length_b   1.000
_cell.length_c   1.000
_cell.angle_alpha   90.00
_cell.angle_beta   90.00
_cell.angle_gamma   90.00
#
_symmetry.space_group_name_H-M   'P 1'
#
loop_
_entity.id
_entity.type
_entity.pdbx_description
1 polymer ?
#
loop_
_entity_poly.entity_id
_entity_poly.type
_entity_poly.pdbx_seq_one_letter_code
_entity_poly.pdbx_strand_id
1 'polypeptide(L)'
;MKSDTPPDVEERLRRMLAERTPAERLRMCTGMFATAKALARAGIRARHGALGEPELRLELFFRFYAADTSAADRMAIAEALGPRRVSLIQSPLPPKRHL
;
A
#
# COMPACT_ATOMS: atom_id res chain seq x y z
N MET A 1 10.59 -6.11 -22.76
CA MET A 1 11.31 -6.32 -21.48
C MET A 1 11.61 -7.81 -21.38
N LYS A 2 12.88 -8.21 -21.38
CA LYS A 2 13.26 -9.63 -21.28
C LYS A 2 13.14 -10.03 -19.81
N SER A 3 12.28 -10.99 -19.50
CA SER A 3 12.11 -11.51 -18.13
C SER A 3 13.32 -12.38 -17.78
N ASP A 4 13.90 -12.19 -16.60
CA ASP A 4 14.95 -13.08 -16.06
C ASP A 4 14.39 -14.47 -15.70
N THR A 5 13.07 -14.65 -15.79
CA THR A 5 12.41 -15.93 -15.55
C THR A 5 12.32 -16.73 -16.85
N PRO A 6 12.91 -17.94 -16.90
CA PRO A 6 12.77 -18.83 -18.05
C PRO A 6 11.29 -19.17 -18.35
N PRO A 7 10.90 -19.33 -19.62
CA PRO A 7 9.50 -19.54 -19.99
C PRO A 7 8.84 -20.78 -19.36
N ASP A 8 9.61 -21.86 -19.16
CA ASP A 8 9.16 -23.10 -18.52
C ASP A 8 8.83 -22.92 -17.04
N VAL A 9 9.59 -22.06 -16.34
CA VAL A 9 9.34 -21.70 -14.95
C VAL A 9 8.06 -20.86 -14.84
N GLU A 10 7.88 -19.92 -15.76
CA GLU A 10 6.67 -19.09 -15.81
C GLU A 10 5.41 -19.93 -16.09
N GLU A 11 5.51 -20.89 -17.03
CA GLU A 11 4.42 -21.80 -17.36
C GLU A 11 4.09 -22.77 -16.23
N ARG A 12 5.12 -23.25 -15.51
CA ARG A 12 4.91 -24.06 -14.30
C ARG A 12 4.19 -23.26 -13.22
N LEU A 13 4.61 -22.02 -12.97
CA LEU A 13 3.95 -21.14 -12.02
C LEU A 13 2.49 -20.88 -12.40
N ARG A 14 2.22 -20.62 -13.69
CA ARG A 14 0.87 -20.39 -14.22
C ARG A 14 -0.06 -21.58 -13.98
N ARG A 15 0.40 -22.81 -14.27
CA ARG A 15 -0.36 -24.04 -13.99
C ARG A 15 -0.64 -24.22 -12.50
N MET A 16 0.39 -24.08 -11.66
CA MET A 16 0.23 -24.17 -10.20
C MET A 16 -0.75 -23.13 -9.65
N LEU A 17 -0.82 -21.93 -10.24
CA LEU A 17 -1.80 -20.91 -9.84
C LEU A 17 -3.22 -21.23 -10.33
N ALA A 18 -3.36 -21.84 -11.51
CA ALA A 18 -4.66 -22.23 -12.07
C ALA A 18 -5.32 -23.38 -11.28
N GLU A 19 -4.52 -24.28 -10.70
CA GLU A 19 -5.00 -25.37 -9.84
C GLU A 19 -5.52 -24.88 -8.47
N ARG A 20 -5.22 -23.64 -8.08
CA ARG A 20 -5.65 -23.06 -6.81
C ARG A 20 -7.02 -22.41 -6.93
N THR A 21 -7.79 -22.54 -5.86
CA THR A 21 -9.05 -21.82 -5.73
C THR A 21 -8.82 -20.30 -5.67
N PRO A 22 -9.81 -19.48 -6.06
CA PRO A 22 -9.73 -18.02 -5.89
C PRO A 22 -9.38 -17.58 -4.46
N ALA A 23 -9.89 -18.29 -3.45
CA ALA A 23 -9.62 -17.99 -2.04
C ALA A 23 -8.17 -18.26 -1.63
N GLU A 24 -7.54 -19.32 -2.14
CA GLU A 24 -6.12 -19.61 -1.90
C GLU A 24 -5.22 -18.59 -2.58
N ARG A 25 -5.54 -18.23 -3.82
CA ARG A 25 -4.82 -17.17 -4.54
C ARG A 25 -4.92 -15.84 -3.80
N LEU A 26 -6.10 -15.50 -3.28
CA LEU A 26 -6.29 -14.30 -2.48
C LEU A 26 -5.45 -14.35 -1.19
N ARG A 27 -5.44 -15.47 -0.46
CA ARG A 27 -4.60 -15.65 0.73
C ARG A 27 -3.11 -15.52 0.44
N MET A 28 -2.64 -16.07 -0.69
CA MET A 28 -1.24 -15.93 -1.11
C MET A 28 -0.88 -14.46 -1.38
N CYS A 29 -1.74 -13.72 -2.10
CA CYS A 29 -1.49 -12.31 -2.39
C CYS A 29 -1.64 -11.40 -1.16
N THR A 30 -2.52 -11.74 -0.22
CA THR A 30 -2.89 -10.87 0.91
C THR A 30 -2.23 -11.26 2.24
N GLY A 31 -1.61 -12.44 2.33
CA GLY A 31 -1.05 -12.96 3.58
C GLY A 31 -0.01 -12.03 4.22
N MET A 32 0.83 -11.40 3.41
CA MET A 32 1.81 -10.42 3.88
C MET A 32 1.25 -9.00 4.03
N PHE A 33 0.05 -8.72 3.48
CA PHE A 33 -0.50 -7.37 3.46
C PHE A 33 -0.84 -6.86 4.87
N ALA A 34 -1.27 -7.74 5.77
CA ALA A 34 -1.45 -7.41 7.18
C ALA A 34 -0.13 -6.96 7.83
N THR A 35 0.95 -7.72 7.62
CA THR A 35 2.29 -7.39 8.09
C THR A 35 2.81 -6.09 7.49
N ALA A 36 2.64 -5.90 6.18
CA ALA A 36 3.04 -4.67 5.49
C ALA A 36 2.33 -3.44 6.06
N LYS A 37 1.01 -3.53 6.34
CA LYS A 37 0.26 -2.46 7.00
C LYS A 37 0.74 -2.21 8.43
N ALA A 38 1.04 -3.25 9.20
CA ALA A 38 1.55 -3.11 10.57
C ALA A 38 2.91 -2.38 10.59
N LEU A 39 3.82 -2.77 9.70
CA LEU A 39 5.13 -2.10 9.55
C LEU A 39 4.98 -0.64 9.10
N ALA A 40 4.09 -0.38 8.14
CA ALA A 40 3.80 0.98 7.71
C ALA A 40 3.26 1.85 8.85
N ARG A 41 2.32 1.32 9.65
CA ARG A 41 1.78 2.01 10.83
C ARG A 41 2.86 2.34 11.85
N ALA A 42 3.75 1.38 12.15
CA ALA A 42 4.86 1.59 13.07
C ALA A 42 5.82 2.68 12.54
N GLY A 43 6.17 2.64 11.25
CA GLY A 43 7.04 3.64 10.63
C GLY A 43 6.44 5.05 10.60
N ILE A 44 5.12 5.18 10.36
CA ILE A 44 4.41 6.46 10.42
C ILE A 44 4.46 7.01 11.85
N ARG A 45 4.14 6.20 12.86
CA ARG A 45 4.18 6.60 14.27
C ARG A 45 5.57 6.98 14.74
N ALA A 46 6.60 6.24 14.29
CA ALA A 46 7.99 6.58 14.60
C ALA A 46 8.41 7.94 14.02
N ARG A 47 7.82 8.36 12.90
CA ARG A 47 8.14 9.63 12.23
C ARG A 47 7.36 10.83 12.77
N HIS A 48 6.08 10.65 13.06
CA HIS A 48 5.15 11.74 13.41
C HIS A 48 4.74 11.74 14.89
N GLY A 49 5.18 10.76 15.68
CA GLY A 49 4.69 10.54 17.03
C GLY A 49 3.33 9.84 17.05
N ALA A 50 2.63 9.92 18.18
CA ALA A 50 1.32 9.30 18.33
C ALA A 50 0.25 10.06 17.51
N LEU A 51 -0.06 9.56 16.32
CA LEU A 51 -1.21 10.00 15.54
C LEU A 51 -2.50 9.32 16.02
N GLY A 52 -3.61 10.05 15.90
CA GLY A 52 -4.94 9.46 15.98
C GLY A 52 -5.21 8.48 14.84
N GLU A 53 -6.23 7.64 15.00
CA GLU A 53 -6.59 6.65 13.98
C GLU A 53 -7.02 7.28 12.63
N PRO A 54 -7.77 8.41 12.59
CA PRO A 54 -8.10 9.09 11.33
C PRO A 54 -6.86 9.54 10.56
N GLU A 55 -5.92 10.20 11.24
CA GLU A 55 -4.68 10.71 10.66
C GLU A 55 -3.79 9.54 10.18
N LEU A 56 -3.72 8.47 10.96
CA LEU A 56 -2.98 7.27 10.59
C LEU A 56 -3.57 6.60 9.34
N ARG A 57 -4.90 6.56 9.20
CA ARG A 57 -5.56 6.02 8.00
C ARG A 57 -5.29 6.89 6.77
N LEU A 58 -5.27 8.21 6.94
CA LEU A 58 -4.95 9.15 5.87
C LEU A 58 -3.50 8.96 5.39
N GLU A 59 -2.53 8.86 6.30
CA GLU A 59 -1.12 8.60 5.98
C GLU A 59 -0.93 7.26 5.26
N LEU A 60 -1.61 6.20 5.71
CA LEU A 60 -1.58 4.90 5.03
C LEU A 60 -2.17 4.99 3.62
N PHE A 61 -3.27 5.72 3.45
CA PHE A 61 -3.87 5.93 2.13
C PHE A 61 -2.89 6.59 1.19
N PHE A 62 -2.30 7.72 1.58
CA PHE A 62 -1.32 8.40 0.73
C PHE A 62 -0.09 7.53 0.45
N ARG A 63 0.37 6.76 1.43
CA ARG A 63 1.52 5.86 1.24
C ARG A 63 1.27 4.75 0.21
N PHE A 64 0.08 4.15 0.22
CA PHE A 64 -0.20 2.98 -0.63
C PHE A 64 -0.86 3.32 -1.96
N TYR A 65 -1.61 4.42 -2.03
CA TYR A 65 -2.52 4.67 -3.15
C TYR A 65 -2.36 6.05 -3.81
N ALA A 66 -1.55 6.98 -3.26
CA ALA A 66 -1.46 8.34 -3.81
C ALA A 66 -1.04 8.37 -5.28
N ALA A 67 -0.15 7.47 -5.70
CA ALA A 67 0.35 7.39 -7.07
C ALA A 67 -0.72 6.93 -8.08
N ASP A 68 -1.66 6.10 -7.63
CA ASP A 68 -2.70 5.49 -8.47
C ASP A 68 -4.04 6.25 -8.40
N THR A 69 -4.08 7.36 -7.67
CA THR A 69 -5.32 8.10 -7.38
C THR A 69 -5.23 9.52 -7.92
N SER A 70 -6.31 10.03 -8.51
CA SER A 70 -6.32 11.40 -9.05
C SER A 70 -6.24 12.45 -7.94
N ALA A 71 -5.91 13.70 -8.28
CA ALA A 71 -5.89 14.78 -7.30
C ALA A 71 -7.28 15.00 -6.66
N ALA A 72 -8.35 14.92 -7.45
CA ALA A 72 -9.72 15.07 -6.98
C ALA A 72 -10.11 13.96 -5.99
N ASP A 73 -9.78 12.72 -6.32
CA ASP A 73 -10.06 11.57 -5.45
C ASP A 73 -9.26 11.64 -4.14
N ARG A 74 -8.00 12.06 -4.20
CA ARG A 74 -7.18 12.26 -2.99
C ARG A 74 -7.79 13.32 -2.07
N MET A 75 -8.35 14.39 -2.63
CA MET A 75 -9.05 15.42 -1.83
C MET A 75 -10.32 14.87 -1.19
N ALA A 76 -11.16 14.17 -1.97
CA ALA A 76 -12.39 13.58 -1.46
C ALA A 76 -12.12 12.55 -0.35
N ILE A 77 -11.08 11.73 -0.51
CA ILE A 77 -10.68 10.74 0.49
C ILE A 77 -10.07 11.42 1.72
N ALA A 78 -9.27 12.47 1.54
CA ALA A 78 -8.76 13.24 2.67
C ALA A 78 -9.86 13.92 3.47
N GLU A 79 -10.90 14.43 2.80
CA GLU A 79 -12.09 14.98 3.46
C GLU A 79 -12.88 13.90 4.20
N ALA A 80 -13.03 12.72 3.61
CA ALA A 80 -13.75 11.60 4.22
C ALA A 80 -13.00 10.98 5.41
N LEU A 81 -11.67 10.96 5.40
CA LEU A 81 -10.82 10.34 6.41
C LEU A 81 -10.28 11.31 7.46
N GLY A 82 -10.21 12.60 7.14
CA GLY A 82 -9.71 13.61 8.06
C GLY A 82 -10.64 13.79 9.27
N PRO A 83 -10.12 14.24 10.43
CA PRO A 83 -11.01 14.81 11.45
C PRO A 83 -11.79 15.95 10.79
N ARG A 84 -13.10 16.08 11.05
CA ARG A 84 -13.86 17.26 10.62
C ARG A 84 -13.13 18.50 11.16
N ARG A 85 -12.37 19.16 10.26
CA ARG A 85 -11.39 20.26 10.45
C ARG A 85 -10.01 19.88 11.04
N VAL A 86 -8.94 19.92 10.22
CA VAL A 86 -7.97 21.04 10.02
C VAL A 86 -6.65 20.53 9.40
N SER A 87 -6.19 21.25 8.38
CA SER A 87 -4.80 21.40 7.85
C SER A 87 -4.07 20.15 7.35
N LEU A 88 -4.10 19.98 6.02
CA LEU A 88 -3.15 19.17 5.27
C LEU A 88 -1.81 19.92 5.18
N ILE A 89 -0.86 19.60 6.06
CA ILE A 89 0.54 19.98 5.83
C ILE A 89 1.18 18.90 4.95
N GLN A 90 1.55 19.32 3.75
CA GLN A 90 2.37 18.56 2.81
C GLN A 90 3.72 18.23 3.45
N SER A 91 4.14 16.97 3.40
CA SER A 91 5.55 16.63 3.47
C SER A 91 5.89 15.73 2.27
N PRO A 92 6.87 16.10 1.43
CA PRO A 92 7.23 15.27 0.28
C PRO A 92 7.78 13.93 0.77
N LEU A 93 7.38 12.85 0.07
CA LEU A 93 7.96 11.52 0.29
C LEU A 93 9.49 11.62 0.18
N PRO A 94 10.26 11.01 1.11
CA PRO A 94 11.70 10.93 0.94
C PRO A 94 12.02 10.14 -0.35
N PRO A 95 13.07 10.53 -1.10
CA PRO A 95 13.46 9.81 -2.30
C PRO A 95 13.76 8.35 -1.95
N LYS A 96 13.34 7.44 -2.85
CA LYS A 96 13.66 6.01 -2.74
C LYS A 96 15.19 5.89 -2.69
N ARG A 97 15.75 5.49 -1.55
CA ARG A 97 17.17 5.14 -1.47
C ARG A 97 17.34 3.85 -2.25
N HIS A 98 18.05 3.94 -3.37
CA HIS A 98 18.64 2.78 -4.01
C HIS A 98 19.73 2.26 -3.05
N LEU A 99 19.50 1.07 -2.52
CA LEU A 99 20.57 0.23 -1.97
C LEU A 99 21.25 -0.47 -3.14
#